data_AF-A0A7W2EBE7-F1
#
_entry.id   AF-A0A7W2EBE7-F1
#
_cell.length_a   1.000
_cell.length_b   1.000
_cell.length_c   1.000
_cell.angle_alpha   90.00
_cell.angle_beta   90.00
_cell.angle_gamma   90.00
#
_symmetry.space_group_name_H-M   'P 1'
#
loop_
_entity.id
_entity.type
_entity.pdbx_description
1 polymer ?
#
loop_
_entity_poly.entity_id
_entity_poly.type
_entity_poly.pdbx_seq_one_letter_code
_entity_poly.pdbx_strand_id
1 'polypeptide(L)'
;MRKVAFCFATAAAAVALAACGGATVDSDDVTETPTVASETTEAETESETETASSSVAPSSSAVVPSQGKRADDQPAREVTDVPEQASAFSPQEEAYLATLRESGVNVDGIEDQLTATGATVCADDLITRDAVAGQLVEQRRTDMDAAGVAALISDTARANLCS
;
A
#
# COMPACT_ATOMS: atom_id res chain seq x y z
N MET A 1 60.32 -13.40 13.52
CA MET A 1 60.85 -14.19 12.39
C MET A 1 60.27 -15.60 12.41
N ARG A 2 59.36 -15.92 11.49
CA ARG A 2 59.38 -17.16 10.67
C ARG A 2 58.27 -17.02 9.63
N LYS A 3 58.72 -16.73 8.42
CA LYS A 3 57.97 -16.77 7.17
C LYS A 3 57.77 -18.24 6.81
N VAL A 4 56.57 -18.64 6.41
CA VAL A 4 56.40 -19.63 5.35
C VAL A 4 55.18 -19.21 4.53
N ALA A 5 55.48 -18.77 3.31
CA ALA A 5 54.55 -18.60 2.20
C ALA A 5 54.40 -19.95 1.48
N PHE A 6 53.21 -20.24 0.94
CA PHE A 6 52.98 -21.05 -0.27
C PHE A 6 51.48 -20.94 -0.60
N CYS A 7 51.06 -20.06 -1.54
CA CYS A 7 51.04 -20.20 -3.00
C CYS A 7 49.98 -21.19 -3.56
N PHE A 8 49.02 -20.58 -4.25
CA PHE A 8 48.26 -21.04 -5.43
C PHE A 8 47.14 -22.09 -5.27
N ALA A 9 45.89 -21.60 -5.41
CA ALA A 9 44.98 -22.06 -6.46
C ALA A 9 43.89 -21.00 -6.70
N THR A 10 44.04 -20.24 -7.78
CA THR A 10 42.99 -19.44 -8.40
C THR A 10 41.93 -20.37 -9.01
N ALA A 11 40.71 -20.33 -8.51
CA ALA A 11 39.53 -20.81 -9.21
C ALA A 11 38.59 -19.61 -9.44
N ALA A 12 38.74 -18.98 -10.61
CA ALA A 12 37.76 -18.04 -11.13
C ALA A 12 36.55 -18.86 -11.59
N ALA A 13 35.47 -18.87 -10.80
CA ALA A 13 34.15 -19.29 -11.24
C ALA A 13 33.27 -18.04 -11.33
N ALA A 14 33.30 -17.40 -12.51
CA ALA A 14 32.27 -16.46 -12.90
C ALA A 14 30.99 -17.24 -13.16
N VAL A 15 30.09 -17.29 -12.17
CA VAL A 15 28.70 -17.70 -12.42
C VAL A 15 27.93 -16.44 -12.77
N ALA A 16 27.43 -16.42 -14.00
CA ALA A 16 26.67 -15.35 -14.59
C ALA A 16 25.47 -14.97 -13.72
N LEU A 17 25.26 -13.66 -13.52
CA LEU A 17 23.97 -13.11 -13.12
C LEU A 17 22.96 -13.47 -14.22
N ALA A 18 22.18 -14.52 -13.99
CA ALA A 18 20.93 -14.70 -14.72
C ALA A 18 20.02 -13.54 -14.31
N ALA A 19 19.80 -12.62 -15.25
CA ALA A 19 18.85 -11.54 -15.11
C ALA A 19 17.46 -12.15 -14.86
N CYS A 20 16.87 -11.86 -13.70
CA CYS A 20 15.44 -11.97 -13.49
C CYS A 20 14.78 -10.80 -14.25
N GLY A 21 14.45 -11.04 -15.51
CA GLY A 21 13.77 -10.09 -16.38
C GLY A 21 13.10 -10.82 -17.53
N GLY A 22 11.84 -11.20 -17.34
CA GLY A 22 11.06 -11.92 -18.35
C GLY A 22 9.70 -12.37 -17.86
N ALA A 23 8.86 -11.43 -17.43
CA ALA A 23 7.42 -11.67 -17.35
C ALA A 23 6.81 -11.32 -18.71
N THR A 24 6.65 -12.32 -19.57
CA THR A 24 5.55 -12.33 -20.53
C THR A 24 4.64 -13.48 -20.13
N VAL A 25 3.42 -13.15 -19.73
CA VAL A 25 2.35 -14.09 -19.43
C VAL A 25 2.05 -14.88 -20.70
N ASP A 26 2.31 -16.19 -20.67
CA ASP A 26 1.83 -17.16 -21.64
C ASP A 26 0.41 -17.53 -21.19
N SER A 27 -0.60 -16.99 -21.87
CA SER A 27 -2.01 -17.33 -21.62
C SER A 27 -2.43 -18.44 -22.56
N ASP A 28 -2.18 -19.69 -22.19
CA ASP A 28 -2.74 -20.86 -22.88
C ASP A 28 -3.01 -21.98 -21.86
N ASP A 29 -4.14 -21.90 -21.16
CA ASP A 29 -5.06 -23.03 -20.92
C ASP A 29 -6.33 -22.50 -20.22
N VAL A 30 -7.26 -21.93 -21.01
CA VAL A 30 -8.65 -21.76 -20.56
C VAL A 30 -9.43 -22.93 -21.14
N THR A 31 -9.65 -23.93 -20.30
CA THR A 31 -10.57 -25.04 -20.56
C THR A 31 -11.98 -24.47 -20.88
N GLU A 32 -12.34 -24.47 -22.16
CA GLU A 32 -13.68 -24.68 -22.77
C GLU A 32 -14.71 -25.27 -21.77
N THR A 33 -15.93 -24.77 -21.46
CA THR A 33 -17.07 -24.12 -22.16
C THR A 33 -18.09 -23.76 -21.00
N PRO A 34 -19.08 -22.81 -21.06
CA PRO A 34 -19.94 -22.55 -22.20
C PRO A 34 -20.28 -21.11 -22.60
N THR A 35 -20.43 -20.99 -23.92
CA THR A 35 -21.30 -20.11 -24.69
C THR A 35 -22.55 -19.64 -23.94
N VAL A 36 -22.65 -18.32 -23.78
CA VAL A 36 -23.93 -17.60 -23.84
C VAL A 36 -23.75 -16.49 -24.87
N ALA A 37 -24.58 -16.53 -25.91
CA ALA A 37 -24.55 -15.63 -27.04
C ALA A 37 -24.89 -14.19 -26.61
N SER A 38 -24.04 -13.23 -26.98
CA SER A 38 -24.42 -11.83 -27.11
C SER A 38 -24.62 -11.51 -28.58
N GLU A 39 -25.87 -11.26 -28.97
CA GLU A 39 -26.18 -10.59 -30.23
C GLU A 39 -25.69 -9.14 -30.16
N THR A 40 -24.87 -8.79 -31.14
CA THR A 40 -24.55 -7.41 -31.52
C THR A 40 -25.70 -6.88 -32.36
N THR A 41 -26.08 -5.63 -32.15
CA THR A 41 -26.75 -4.84 -33.19
C THR A 41 -26.04 -3.50 -33.29
N GLU A 42 -25.33 -3.35 -34.40
CA GLU A 42 -24.82 -2.10 -34.95
C GLU A 42 -25.98 -1.14 -35.25
N ALA A 43 -25.70 0.15 -35.13
CA ALA A 43 -26.16 1.12 -36.12
C ALA A 43 -25.21 2.32 -36.10
N GLU A 44 -24.57 2.53 -37.25
CA GLU A 44 -23.84 3.72 -37.69
C GLU A 44 -24.65 5.01 -37.49
N THR A 45 -24.00 6.17 -37.52
CA THR A 45 -24.24 7.18 -38.58
C THR A 45 -23.22 8.33 -38.46
N GLU A 46 -22.60 8.63 -39.60
CA GLU A 46 -21.75 9.79 -39.90
C GLU A 46 -22.38 11.14 -39.56
N SER A 47 -21.56 12.14 -39.25
CA SER A 47 -21.64 13.43 -39.96
C SER A 47 -20.49 14.35 -39.57
N GLU A 48 -19.73 14.72 -40.60
CA GLU A 48 -18.97 15.96 -40.67
C GLU A 48 -19.88 17.17 -40.38
N THR A 49 -19.31 18.26 -39.85
CA THR A 49 -19.34 19.61 -40.44
C THR A 49 -18.87 20.61 -39.38
N GLU A 50 -17.65 21.13 -39.59
CA GLU A 50 -17.27 22.44 -39.09
C GLU A 50 -18.15 23.51 -39.74
N THR A 51 -18.59 24.53 -38.99
CA THR A 51 -18.58 25.95 -39.41
C THR A 51 -19.26 26.85 -38.37
N ALA A 52 -18.66 28.03 -38.22
CA ALA A 52 -19.23 29.30 -37.76
C ALA A 52 -19.34 29.58 -36.26
N SER A 53 -18.27 30.23 -35.79
CA SER A 53 -18.33 31.43 -34.97
C SER A 53 -19.50 32.35 -35.36
N SER A 54 -20.36 32.69 -34.40
CA SER A 54 -21.14 33.93 -34.46
C SER A 54 -21.60 34.38 -33.07
N SER A 55 -21.19 35.59 -32.74
CA SER A 55 -21.53 36.38 -31.57
C SER A 55 -23.03 36.65 -31.47
N VAL A 56 -23.61 36.53 -30.27
CA VAL A 56 -24.86 37.24 -29.90
C VAL A 56 -24.94 37.50 -28.40
N ALA A 57 -25.46 38.69 -28.09
CA ALA A 57 -25.45 39.43 -26.83
C ALA A 57 -26.40 38.85 -25.75
N PRO A 58 -26.40 39.38 -24.49
CA PRO A 58 -27.08 38.76 -23.38
C PRO A 58 -28.59 39.05 -23.42
N SER A 59 -29.41 38.00 -23.40
CA SER A 59 -30.85 38.11 -23.18
C SER A 59 -31.14 38.02 -21.68
N SER A 60 -31.52 39.16 -21.09
CA SER A 60 -32.09 39.25 -19.75
C SER A 60 -33.35 38.39 -19.65
N SER A 61 -33.23 37.22 -19.02
CA SER A 61 -34.39 36.48 -18.50
C SER A 61 -34.46 36.73 -17.01
N ALA A 62 -35.53 37.41 -16.58
CA ALA A 62 -35.85 37.62 -15.18
C ALA A 62 -36.08 36.26 -14.49
N VAL A 63 -35.12 35.85 -13.68
CA VAL A 63 -35.20 34.63 -12.87
C VAL A 63 -36.05 34.93 -11.64
N VAL A 64 -37.19 34.26 -11.57
CA VAL A 64 -38.08 34.19 -10.40
C VAL A 64 -37.27 33.71 -9.19
N PRO A 65 -37.31 34.36 -8.02
CA PRO A 65 -36.49 33.94 -6.89
C PRO A 65 -37.07 32.64 -6.30
N SER A 66 -36.51 31.50 -6.69
CA SER A 66 -36.64 30.26 -5.92
C SER A 66 -36.10 30.52 -4.53
N GLN A 67 -36.99 30.42 -3.52
CA GLN A 67 -36.66 30.37 -2.11
C GLN A 67 -36.01 29.03 -1.76
N GLY A 68 -34.86 28.74 -2.38
CA GLY A 68 -33.88 27.82 -1.83
C GLY A 68 -32.90 28.66 -1.01
N LYS A 69 -32.68 28.31 0.25
CA LYS A 69 -31.59 28.88 1.06
C LYS A 69 -30.29 28.73 0.27
N ARG A 70 -29.83 29.79 -0.39
CA ARG A 70 -28.53 29.82 -1.04
C ARG A 70 -27.51 29.77 0.10
N ALA A 71 -26.64 28.77 0.10
CA ALA A 71 -25.43 28.84 0.91
C ALA A 71 -24.63 30.03 0.35
N ASP A 72 -24.54 31.12 1.12
CA ASP A 72 -23.73 32.26 0.73
C ASP A 72 -22.27 31.82 0.69
N ASP A 73 -21.64 31.96 -0.48
CA ASP A 73 -20.21 31.76 -0.65
C ASP A 73 -19.48 32.84 0.16
N GLN A 74 -18.84 32.42 1.26
CA GLN A 74 -18.10 33.33 2.13
C GLN A 74 -16.66 33.47 1.62
N PRO A 75 -16.08 34.68 1.67
CA PRO A 75 -14.68 34.86 1.30
C PRO A 75 -13.76 33.99 2.18
N ALA A 76 -12.68 33.49 1.59
CA ALA A 76 -11.68 32.70 2.31
C ALA A 76 -11.17 33.48 3.54
N ARG A 77 -11.10 32.80 4.68
CA ARG A 77 -10.59 33.35 5.95
C ARG A 77 -9.22 32.77 6.24
N GLU A 78 -8.37 33.56 6.87
CA GLU A 78 -7.06 33.11 7.34
C GLU A 78 -7.23 32.06 8.46
N VAL A 79 -6.60 30.90 8.29
CA VAL A 79 -6.53 29.85 9.31
C VAL A 79 -5.31 30.16 10.17
N THR A 80 -5.55 30.50 11.44
CA THR A 80 -4.49 30.94 12.37
C THR A 80 -3.72 29.77 12.99
N ASP A 81 -4.34 28.58 13.06
CA ASP A 81 -3.75 27.38 13.63
C ASP A 81 -4.28 26.12 12.95
N VAL A 82 -3.40 25.15 12.74
CA VAL A 82 -3.78 23.80 12.33
C VAL A 82 -4.13 23.02 13.60
N PRO A 83 -5.32 22.38 13.68
CA PRO A 83 -5.66 21.57 14.84
C PRO A 83 -4.61 20.46 15.05
N GLU A 84 -4.12 20.33 16.28
CA GLU A 84 -3.26 19.19 16.63
C GLU A 84 -4.02 17.90 16.37
N GLN A 85 -3.44 17.06 15.50
CA GLN A 85 -3.98 15.73 15.24
C GLN A 85 -3.56 14.84 16.42
N ALA A 86 -4.56 14.23 17.08
CA ALA A 86 -4.27 13.17 18.03
C ALA A 86 -3.51 12.03 17.32
N SER A 87 -2.76 11.26 18.10
CA SER A 87 -2.15 10.03 17.59
C SER A 87 -3.19 9.14 16.93
N ALA A 88 -2.83 8.51 15.83
CA ALA A 88 -3.68 7.55 15.14
C ALA A 88 -3.85 6.24 15.94
N PHE A 89 -3.03 6.04 16.96
CA PHE A 89 -2.94 4.80 17.73
C PHE A 89 -3.38 5.01 19.18
N SER A 90 -3.95 3.97 19.77
CA SER A 90 -4.19 3.90 21.21
C SER A 90 -2.86 3.84 21.99
N PRO A 91 -2.85 4.20 23.29
CA PRO A 91 -1.63 4.09 24.11
C PRO A 91 -1.02 2.68 24.14
N GLN A 92 -1.86 1.65 24.07
CA GLN A 92 -1.42 0.24 24.01
C GLN A 92 -0.73 -0.08 22.68
N GLU A 93 -1.28 0.39 21.57
CA GLU A 93 -0.68 0.24 20.25
C GLU A 93 0.64 1.02 20.13
N GLU A 94 0.71 2.22 20.71
CA GLU A 94 1.95 2.99 20.77
C GLU A 94 3.04 2.24 21.55
N ALA A 95 2.70 1.66 22.71
CA ALA A 95 3.64 0.87 23.52
C ALA A 95 4.11 -0.39 22.78
N TYR A 96 3.19 -1.06 22.07
CA TYR A 96 3.51 -2.19 21.20
C TYR A 96 4.50 -1.77 20.09
N LEU A 97 4.20 -0.72 19.33
CA LEU A 97 5.05 -0.22 18.25
C LEU A 97 6.40 0.27 18.76
N ALA A 98 6.43 0.96 19.91
CA ALA A 98 7.67 1.41 20.54
C ALA A 98 8.58 0.23 20.91
N THR A 99 8.02 -0.83 21.49
CA THR A 99 8.79 -2.02 21.86
C THR A 99 9.36 -2.74 20.63
N LEU A 100 8.60 -2.80 19.52
CA LEU A 100 9.11 -3.32 18.25
C LEU A 100 10.28 -2.49 17.71
N ARG A 101 10.17 -1.16 17.74
CA ARG A 101 11.25 -0.24 17.35
C ARG A 101 12.52 -0.44 18.18
N GLU A 102 12.37 -0.47 19.50
CA GLU A 102 13.49 -0.67 20.43
C GLU A 102 14.16 -2.04 20.27
N SER A 103 13.39 -3.04 19.83
CA SER A 103 13.89 -4.38 19.52
C SER A 103 14.53 -4.50 18.13
N GLY A 104 14.67 -3.40 17.39
CA GLY A 104 15.33 -3.37 16.09
C GLY A 104 14.45 -3.73 14.90
N VAL A 105 13.13 -3.58 15.02
CA VAL A 105 12.20 -3.61 13.89
C VAL A 105 11.93 -2.18 13.45
N ASN A 106 12.28 -1.84 12.21
CA ASN A 106 11.81 -0.62 11.58
C ASN A 106 10.30 -0.76 11.37
N VAL A 107 9.49 0.08 12.03
CA VAL A 107 8.02 0.07 11.92
C VAL A 107 7.45 1.17 11.03
N ASP A 108 8.28 2.11 10.58
CA ASP A 108 7.86 3.32 9.88
C ASP A 108 7.10 2.97 8.59
N GLY A 109 5.87 3.48 8.46
CA GLY A 109 5.00 3.26 7.30
C GLY A 109 4.31 1.89 7.22
N ILE A 110 4.40 1.05 8.26
CA ILE A 110 3.64 -0.21 8.38
C ILE A 110 3.02 -0.38 9.77
N GLU A 111 2.89 0.70 10.53
CA GLU A 111 2.38 0.68 11.90
C GLU A 111 1.00 0.01 11.96
N ASP A 112 0.09 0.37 11.04
CA ASP A 112 -1.24 -0.23 10.91
C ASP A 112 -1.19 -1.74 10.64
N GLN A 113 -0.26 -2.19 9.78
CA GLN A 113 -0.09 -3.61 9.50
C GLN A 113 0.41 -4.35 10.75
N LEU A 114 1.35 -3.76 11.49
CA LEU A 114 1.92 -4.36 12.68
C LEU A 114 0.92 -4.41 13.85
N THR A 115 0.14 -3.36 14.07
CA THR A 115 -0.91 -3.35 15.11
C THR A 115 -2.03 -4.32 14.75
N ALA A 116 -2.46 -4.36 13.49
CA ALA A 116 -3.44 -5.35 13.02
C ALA A 116 -2.92 -6.79 13.19
N THR A 117 -1.66 -7.05 12.85
CA THR A 117 -1.01 -8.35 13.06
C THR A 117 -0.91 -8.71 14.54
N GLY A 118 -0.56 -7.74 15.39
CA GLY A 118 -0.54 -7.92 16.85
C GLY A 118 -1.93 -8.27 17.40
N ALA A 119 -2.99 -7.67 16.86
CA ALA A 119 -4.36 -8.00 17.26
C ALA A 119 -4.75 -9.44 16.89
N THR A 120 -4.27 -10.01 15.76
CA THR A 120 -4.56 -11.41 15.42
C THR A 120 -3.90 -12.40 16.38
N VAL A 121 -2.74 -12.04 16.96
CA VAL A 121 -2.10 -12.84 18.01
C VAL A 121 -3.02 -13.02 19.22
N CYS A 122 -3.80 -12.00 19.59
CA CYS A 122 -4.73 -12.10 20.71
C CYS A 122 -5.90 -13.06 20.44
N ALA A 123 -6.16 -13.39 19.17
CA ALA A 123 -7.11 -14.42 18.75
C ALA A 123 -6.44 -15.79 18.50
N ASP A 124 -5.16 -15.94 18.88
CA ASP A 124 -4.31 -17.10 18.59
C ASP A 124 -4.20 -17.44 17.08
N ASP A 125 -4.45 -16.48 16.19
CA ASP A 125 -4.18 -16.61 14.76
C ASP A 125 -2.76 -16.13 14.45
N LEU A 126 -1.87 -17.11 14.28
CA LEU A 126 -0.44 -16.92 14.07
C LEU A 126 -0.04 -16.95 12.60
N ILE A 127 -0.95 -17.26 11.67
CA ILE A 127 -0.62 -17.37 10.24
C ILE A 127 -0.22 -16.01 9.68
N THR A 128 -1.01 -14.98 9.99
CA THR A 128 -0.71 -13.60 9.58
C THR A 128 0.60 -13.11 10.19
N ARG A 129 0.83 -13.41 11.47
CA ARG A 129 2.08 -13.10 12.16
C ARG A 129 3.30 -13.68 11.45
N ASP A 130 3.26 -14.95 11.08
CA ASP A 130 4.41 -15.61 10.44
C ASP A 130 4.69 -15.06 9.04
N ALA A 131 3.63 -14.77 8.27
CA ALA A 131 3.76 -14.12 6.97
C ALA A 131 4.39 -12.73 7.09
N VAL A 132 3.92 -11.90 8.04
CA VAL A 132 4.47 -10.56 8.28
C VAL A 132 5.90 -10.62 8.80
N ALA A 133 6.22 -11.56 9.69
CA ALA A 133 7.58 -11.75 10.18
C ALA A 133 8.56 -12.06 9.04
N GLY A 134 8.20 -12.97 8.12
CA GLY A 134 8.98 -13.25 6.92
C GLY A 134 9.14 -12.00 6.03
N GLN A 135 8.06 -11.26 5.82
CA GLN A 135 8.09 -10.00 5.05
C GLN A 135 9.09 -8.99 5.64
N LEU A 136 9.07 -8.79 6.96
CA LEU A 136 9.96 -7.84 7.63
C LEU A 136 11.44 -8.16 7.41
N VAL A 137 11.79 -9.44 7.42
CA VAL A 137 13.16 -9.92 7.19
C VAL A 137 13.56 -9.71 5.73
N GLU A 138 12.73 -10.14 4.77
CA GLU A 138 13.03 -10.00 3.33
C GLU A 138 13.13 -8.53 2.89
N GLN A 139 12.37 -7.65 3.54
CA GLN A 139 12.42 -6.21 3.31
C GLN A 139 13.55 -5.50 4.07
N ARG A 140 14.40 -6.26 4.80
CA ARG A 140 15.50 -5.73 5.63
C ARG A 140 15.04 -4.67 6.62
N ARG A 141 13.85 -4.87 7.18
CA ARG A 141 13.31 -4.01 8.23
C ARG A 141 13.83 -4.38 9.61
N THR A 142 14.60 -5.47 9.71
CA THR A 142 15.24 -5.94 10.93
C THR A 142 16.39 -6.89 10.58
N ASP A 143 17.34 -7.06 11.49
CA ASP A 143 18.45 -8.01 11.39
C ASP A 143 18.13 -9.37 12.06
N MET A 144 16.96 -9.51 12.69
CA MET A 144 16.48 -10.77 13.25
C MET A 144 16.08 -11.75 12.15
N ASP A 145 16.04 -13.05 12.47
CA ASP A 145 15.43 -14.05 11.61
C ASP A 145 13.89 -14.07 11.75
N ALA A 146 13.20 -14.72 10.81
CA ALA A 146 11.73 -14.69 10.79
C ALA A 146 11.12 -15.30 12.06
N ALA A 147 11.77 -16.30 12.66
CA ALA A 147 11.31 -16.91 13.90
C ALA A 147 11.45 -15.95 15.10
N GLY A 148 12.56 -15.22 15.18
CA GLY A 148 12.79 -14.19 16.18
C GLY A 148 11.80 -13.03 16.07
N VAL A 149 11.52 -12.58 14.85
CA VAL A 149 10.52 -11.53 14.59
C VAL A 149 9.11 -12.01 14.96
N ALA A 150 8.74 -13.24 14.58
CA ALA A 150 7.44 -13.82 14.93
C ALA A 150 7.28 -13.93 16.46
N ALA A 151 8.30 -14.41 17.17
CA ALA A 151 8.29 -14.48 18.62
C ALA A 151 8.13 -13.08 19.25
N LEU A 152 8.91 -12.11 18.78
CA LEU A 152 8.84 -10.72 19.26
C LEU A 152 7.45 -10.12 19.07
N ILE A 153 6.84 -10.28 17.88
CA ILE A 153 5.47 -9.79 17.62
C ILE A 153 4.49 -10.43 18.60
N SER A 154 4.59 -11.76 18.81
CA SER A 154 3.71 -12.46 19.74
C SER A 154 3.86 -12.00 21.18
N ASP A 155 5.09 -11.90 21.67
CA ASP A 155 5.36 -11.53 23.06
C ASP A 155 4.94 -10.08 23.34
N THR A 156 5.25 -9.17 22.40
CA THR A 156 4.90 -7.76 22.52
C THR A 156 3.39 -7.54 22.43
N ALA A 157 2.70 -8.25 21.53
CA ALA A 157 1.24 -8.18 21.42
C ALA A 157 0.56 -8.68 22.71
N ARG A 158 1.03 -9.80 23.27
CA ARG A 158 0.49 -10.33 24.54
C ARG A 158 0.73 -9.40 25.72
N ALA A 159 1.84 -8.67 25.72
CA ALA A 159 2.18 -7.74 26.79
C ALA A 159 1.36 -6.44 26.74
N ASN A 160 0.98 -5.97 25.55
CA ASN A 160 0.42 -4.62 25.36
C ASN A 160 -1.02 -4.61 24.84
N LEU A 161 -1.38 -5.56 23.97
CA LEU A 161 -2.64 -5.54 23.21
C LEU A 161 -3.66 -6.56 23.72
N CYS A 162 -3.20 -7.71 24.24
CA CYS A 162 -4.10 -8.77 24.68
C CYS A 162 -4.51 -8.57 26.14
N SER A 163 -5.81 -8.40 26.38
CA SER A 163 -6.41 -8.17 27.71
C SER A 163 -7.40 -9.26 28.10
#